data_AF-A0A1Y3BNV7-F1
#
_entry.id   AF-A0A1Y3BNV7-F1
#
_cell.length_a   1.000
_cell.length_b   1.000
_cell.length_c   1.000
_cell.angle_alpha   90.00
_cell.angle_beta   90.00
_cell.angle_gamma   90.00
#
_symmetry.space_group_name_H-M   'P 1'
#
loop_
_entity.id
_entity.type
_entity.pdbx_description
1 polymer ?
#
loop_
_entity_poly.entity_id
_entity_poly.type
_entity_poly.pdbx_seq_one_letter_code
_entity_poly.pdbx_strand_id
1 'polypeptide(L)'
;MKTNGRIRIFEDEIQFRSIEYSDSGIYTCADISNTNGVRFLHFQIIVRTYDSNWLHTSNPIAMMKVTMLFIILFIILPWTIYRYQNFDKIKVRKYYKEMKVTKSMIKIKK
;
A
#
# COMPACT_ATOMS: atom_id res chain seq x y z
N MET A 1 12.73 -36.23 -5.64
CA MET A 1 11.67 -35.23 -5.91
C MET A 1 11.88 -34.75 -7.35
N LYS A 2 11.01 -35.12 -8.29
CA LYS A 2 11.16 -34.76 -9.71
C LYS A 2 10.57 -33.37 -9.90
N THR A 3 11.38 -32.32 -9.82
CA THR A 3 10.94 -30.97 -10.17
C THR A 3 10.92 -30.94 -11.70
N ASN A 4 9.75 -30.79 -12.32
CA ASN A 4 9.58 -30.79 -13.79
C ASN A 4 10.21 -29.55 -14.47
N GLY A 5 11.38 -29.08 -14.03
CA GLY A 5 12.05 -27.87 -14.47
C GLY A 5 11.44 -26.56 -13.96
N ARG A 6 10.35 -26.63 -13.18
CA ARG A 6 9.65 -25.48 -12.57
C ARG A 6 10.40 -24.86 -11.39
N ILE A 7 11.02 -25.70 -10.57
CA ILE A 7 11.77 -25.29 -9.38
C ILE A 7 13.26 -25.40 -9.70
N ARG A 8 14.00 -24.32 -9.45
CA ARG A 8 15.45 -24.25 -9.61
C ARG A 8 16.07 -23.94 -8.27
N ILE A 9 17.24 -24.51 -8.02
CA ILE A 9 18.07 -24.19 -6.87
C ILE A 9 19.36 -23.61 -7.42
N PHE A 10 19.75 -22.44 -6.96
CA PHE A 10 20.99 -21.78 -7.35
C PHE A 10 21.63 -21.21 -6.08
N GLU A 11 22.78 -21.77 -5.72
CA GLU A 11 23.45 -21.46 -4.44
C GLU A 11 22.46 -21.60 -3.26
N ASP A 12 22.20 -20.50 -2.54
CA ASP A 12 21.31 -20.46 -1.38
C ASP A 12 19.88 -20.08 -1.73
N GLU A 13 19.54 -19.96 -3.02
CA GLU A 13 18.21 -19.55 -3.49
C GLU A 13 17.40 -20.70 -4.09
N ILE A 14 16.12 -20.76 -3.70
CA ILE A 14 15.11 -21.58 -4.36
C ILE A 14 14.17 -20.69 -5.18
N GLN A 15 14.13 -20.94 -6.49
CA GLN A 15 13.33 -20.14 -7.44
C GLN A 15 12.21 -20.98 -8.04
N PHE A 16 10.98 -20.48 -7.95
CA PHE A 16 9.78 -21.07 -8.52
C PHE A 16 9.38 -20.28 -9.78
N ARG A 17 9.48 -20.90 -10.96
CA ARG A 17 9.03 -20.27 -12.23
C ARG A 17 7.52 -20.12 -12.31
N SER A 18 6.80 -21.04 -11.69
CA SER A 18 5.36 -21.01 -11.50
C SER A 18 5.09 -21.68 -10.16
N ILE A 19 4.06 -21.23 -9.44
CA ILE A 19 3.70 -21.71 -8.11
C ILE A 19 2.40 -22.52 -8.23
N GLU A 20 2.40 -23.73 -7.69
CA GLU A 20 1.25 -24.62 -7.62
C GLU A 20 0.92 -24.94 -6.17
N TYR A 21 -0.33 -25.30 -5.90
CA TYR A 21 -0.77 -25.66 -4.56
C TYR A 21 0.02 -26.81 -3.93
N SER A 22 0.42 -27.77 -4.76
CA SER A 22 1.27 -28.91 -4.38
C SER A 22 2.69 -28.51 -3.96
N ASP A 23 3.12 -27.26 -4.21
CA ASP A 23 4.40 -26.75 -3.72
C ASP A 23 4.35 -26.41 -2.23
N SER A 24 3.15 -26.40 -1.60
CA SER A 24 3.03 -26.21 -0.15
C SER A 24 3.64 -27.39 0.61
N GLY A 25 4.51 -27.11 1.57
CA GLY A 25 5.18 -28.16 2.33
C GLY A 25 6.37 -27.65 3.14
N ILE A 26 7.05 -28.59 3.77
CA ILE A 26 8.30 -28.34 4.49
C ILE A 26 9.45 -28.60 3.51
N TYR A 27 10.28 -27.59 3.36
CA TYR A 27 11.50 -27.63 2.57
C TYR A 27 12.68 -27.72 3.52
N THR A 28 13.66 -28.53 3.13
CA THR A 28 14.88 -28.75 3.91
C THR A 28 16.06 -28.39 3.03
N CYS A 29 16.83 -27.41 3.45
CA CYS A 29 18.16 -27.16 2.93
C CYS A 29 19.16 -27.93 3.81
N ALA A 30 20.05 -28.69 3.18
CA ALA A 30 21.14 -29.39 3.85
C ALA A 30 22.46 -28.77 3.41
N ASP A 31 23.12 -28.07 4.33
CA ASP A 31 24.49 -27.60 4.13
C ASP A 31 25.43 -28.75 4.49
N ILE A 32 26.05 -29.32 3.47
CA ILE A 32 27.02 -30.41 3.58
C ILE A 32 28.40 -29.79 3.41
N SER A 33 28.92 -29.21 4.48
CA SER A 33 30.30 -28.75 4.53
C SER A 33 31.22 -29.87 5.05
N ASN A 34 32.37 -30.08 4.39
CA ASN A 34 33.33 -31.12 4.77
C ASN A 34 33.92 -30.94 6.18
N THR A 35 33.77 -29.76 6.80
CA THR A 35 34.44 -29.38 8.04
C THR A 35 33.54 -29.40 9.27
N ASN A 36 32.22 -29.21 9.13
CA ASN A 36 31.30 -29.01 10.28
C ASN A 36 30.18 -30.06 10.37
N GLY A 37 30.22 -31.12 9.57
CA GLY A 37 29.13 -32.08 9.44
C GLY A 37 27.96 -31.51 8.63
N VAL A 38 26.82 -32.20 8.69
CA VAL A 38 25.60 -31.80 7.94
C VAL A 38 24.73 -30.91 8.82
N ARG A 39 24.42 -29.70 8.34
CA ARG A 39 23.45 -28.79 8.97
C ARG A 39 22.16 -28.78 8.16
N PHE A 40 21.03 -28.79 8.86
CA PHE A 40 19.71 -28.74 8.23
C PHE A 40 19.00 -27.43 8.59
N LEU A 41 18.47 -26.75 7.57
CA LEU A 41 17.56 -25.63 7.71
C LEU A 41 16.20 -26.05 7.17
N HIS A 42 15.17 -25.93 8.00
CA HIS A 42 13.79 -26.24 7.62
C HIS A 42 12.97 -24.95 7.48
N PHE A 43 12.23 -24.82 6.39
CA PHE A 43 11.29 -23.73 6.18
C PHE A 43 9.98 -24.25 5.60
N GLN A 44 8.87 -23.65 6.04
CA GLN A 44 7.54 -24.01 5.58
C GLN A 44 7.07 -23.03 4.51
N ILE A 45 6.74 -23.56 3.33
CA ILE A 45 6.08 -22.80 2.27
C ILE A 45 4.60 -23.14 2.29
N ILE A 46 3.75 -22.12 2.28
CA ILE A 46 2.29 -22.27 2.17
C ILE A 46 1.82 -21.45 0.97
N VAL A 47 1.33 -22.15 -0.05
CA VAL A 47 0.73 -21.53 -1.22
C VAL A 47 -0.77 -21.38 -0.97
N ARG A 48 -1.29 -20.16 -1.15
CA ARG A 48 -2.72 -19.85 -1.05
C ARG A 48 -3.13 -19.12 -2.32
N THR A 49 -4.23 -19.52 -2.95
CA THR A 49 -4.94 -18.58 -3.83
C THR A 49 -5.91 -17.80 -2.99
N TYR A 50 -5.99 -16.52 -3.26
CA TYR A 50 -7.09 -15.70 -2.79
C TYR A 50 -8.08 -15.62 -3.93
N ASP A 51 -9.33 -15.98 -3.67
CA ASP A 51 -10.39 -15.68 -4.62
C ASP A 51 -10.37 -14.18 -4.91
N SER A 52 -10.57 -13.83 -6.19
CA SER A 52 -10.65 -12.44 -6.66
C SER A 52 -11.88 -11.69 -6.11
N ASN A 53 -12.65 -12.34 -5.25
CA ASN A 53 -13.82 -11.78 -4.61
C ASN A 53 -13.40 -10.60 -3.73
N TRP A 54 -13.90 -9.43 -4.11
CA TRP A 54 -13.52 -8.12 -3.57
C TRP A 54 -13.89 -7.93 -2.09
N LEU A 55 -14.72 -8.80 -1.53
CA LEU A 55 -15.21 -8.76 -0.15
C LEU A 55 -14.56 -9.80 0.77
N HIS A 56 -13.67 -10.65 0.26
CA HIS A 56 -12.97 -11.62 1.12
C HIS A 56 -11.91 -10.90 1.95
N THR A 57 -12.15 -10.79 3.26
CA THR A 57 -11.27 -10.14 4.24
C THR A 57 -9.92 -10.83 4.40
N SER A 58 -9.79 -12.09 3.96
CA SER A 58 -8.52 -12.82 3.91
C SER A 58 -7.64 -12.39 2.73
N ASN A 59 -8.20 -11.74 1.70
CA ASN A 59 -7.44 -11.28 0.54
C ASN A 59 -6.77 -9.92 0.87
N PRO A 60 -5.44 -9.87 0.99
CA PRO A 60 -4.74 -8.64 1.37
C PRO A 60 -4.93 -7.52 0.34
N ILE A 61 -5.09 -7.85 -0.94
CA ILE A 61 -5.31 -6.88 -2.02
C ILE A 61 -6.71 -6.26 -1.93
N ALA A 62 -7.72 -7.08 -1.63
CA ALA A 62 -9.08 -6.61 -1.43
C ALA A 62 -9.16 -5.68 -0.20
N MET A 63 -8.55 -6.08 0.92
CA MET A 63 -8.47 -5.25 2.12
C MET A 63 -7.77 -3.91 1.87
N MET A 64 -6.66 -3.91 1.14
CA MET A 64 -5.96 -2.67 0.77
C MET A 64 -6.85 -1.71 -0.05
N LYS A 65 -7.66 -2.25 -0.98
CA LYS A 65 -8.58 -1.42 -1.78
C LYS A 65 -9.68 -0.80 -0.92
N VAL A 66 -10.27 -1.59 -0.03
CA VAL A 66 -11.34 -1.12 0.87
C VAL A 66 -10.81 -0.05 1.84
N THR A 67 -9.64 -0.25 2.43
CA THR A 67 -9.03 0.73 3.34
C THR A 67 -8.64 2.02 2.63
N MET A 68 -8.10 1.94 1.40
CA MET A 68 -7.81 3.12 0.59
C MET A 68 -9.07 3.93 0.28
N LEU A 69 -10.17 3.25 -0.06
CA LEU A 69 -11.44 3.91 -0.35
C LEU A 69 -12.00 4.61 0.90
N PHE A 70 -11.86 3.98 2.07
CA PHE A 70 -12.25 4.57 3.35
C PHE A 70 -11.42 5.82 3.68
N ILE A 71 -10.09 5.78 3.50
CA ILE A 71 -9.19 6.92 3.71
C ILE A 71 -9.57 8.08 2.79
N ILE A 72 -9.86 7.80 1.51
CA ILE A 72 -10.27 8.83 0.54
C ILE A 72 -11.58 9.49 0.99
N LEU A 73 -12.59 8.70 1.35
CA LEU A 73 -13.91 9.20 1.71
C LEU A 73 -13.94 9.96 3.04
N PHE A 74 -13.20 9.50 4.05
CA PHE A 74 -13.33 10.03 5.41
C PHE A 74 -12.21 10.96 5.84
N ILE A 75 -11.07 10.95 5.15
CA ILE A 75 -9.93 11.80 5.50
C ILE A 75 -9.69 12.82 4.40
N ILE A 76 -9.46 12.38 3.15
CA ILE A 76 -9.04 13.26 2.07
C ILE A 76 -10.18 14.17 1.61
N LEU A 77 -11.37 13.63 1.36
CA LEU A 77 -12.54 14.40 0.92
C LEU A 77 -12.96 15.47 1.95
N PRO A 78 -13.14 15.16 3.24
CA PRO A 78 -13.48 16.17 4.23
C PRO A 78 -12.40 17.24 4.39
N TRP A 79 -11.12 16.84 4.35
CA TRP A 79 -10.01 17.78 4.41
C TRP A 79 -9.99 18.76 3.22
N THR A 80 -10.20 18.25 2.00
CA THR A 80 -10.23 19.08 0.79
C THR A 80 -11.43 20.02 0.77
N ILE A 81 -12.61 19.55 1.18
CA ILE A 81 -13.81 20.39 1.33
C ILE A 81 -13.58 21.49 2.37
N TYR A 82 -13.02 21.16 3.54
CA TYR A 82 -12.69 22.13 4.58
C TYR A 82 -11.71 23.21 4.08
N ARG A 83 -10.67 22.79 3.35
CA ARG A 83 -9.68 23.71 2.76
C ARG A 83 -10.34 24.63 1.72
N TYR A 84 -11.19 24.08 0.86
CA TYR A 84 -11.90 24.84 -0.16
C TYR A 84 -12.77 25.95 0.47
N GLN A 85 -13.62 25.59 1.45
CA GLN A 85 -14.50 26.54 2.12
C GLN A 85 -13.73 27.66 2.84
N ASN A 86 -12.59 27.35 3.47
CA ASN A 86 -11.80 28.36 4.17
C ASN A 86 -11.00 29.26 3.22
N PHE A 87 -10.58 28.75 2.07
CA PHE A 87 -9.92 29.56 1.05
C PHE A 87 -10.82 30.67 0.51
N ASP A 88 -12.09 30.36 0.26
CA ASP A 88 -13.09 31.35 -0.15
C ASP A 88 -13.31 32.43 0.91
N LYS A 89 -13.40 32.04 2.19
CA LYS A 89 -13.52 33.00 3.30
C LYS A 89 -12.33 33.97 3.38
N ILE A 90 -11.12 33.50 3.11
CA ILE A 90 -9.90 34.34 3.13
C ILE A 90 -9.93 35.35 1.97
N LYS A 91 -10.28 34.92 0.75
CA LYS A 91 -10.42 35.81 -0.40
C LYS A 91 -11.47 36.89 -0.15
N VAL A 92 -12.64 36.52 0.33
CA VAL A 92 -13.72 37.47 0.64
C VAL A 92 -13.27 38.49 1.68
N ARG A 93 -12.61 38.06 2.77
CA ARG A 93 -12.06 39.00 3.76
C ARG A 93 -11.05 39.98 3.17
N LYS A 94 -10.19 39.53 2.24
CA LYS A 94 -9.23 40.39 1.55
C LYS A 94 -9.94 41.47 0.72
N TYR A 95 -10.92 41.06 -0.10
CA TYR A 95 -11.72 41.99 -0.91
C TYR A 95 -12.46 43.04 -0.05
N TYR A 96 -13.10 42.62 1.04
CA TYR A 96 -13.77 43.56 1.95
C TYR A 96 -12.80 44.56 2.59
N LYS A 97 -11.58 44.12 2.93
CA LYS A 97 -10.55 44.99 3.53
C LYS A 97 -10.05 46.02 2.53
N GLU A 98 -9.78 45.62 1.29
CA GLU A 98 -9.38 46.53 0.20
C GLU A 98 -10.48 47.56 -0.09
N MET A 99 -11.73 47.11 -0.22
CA MET A 99 -12.87 48.00 -0.48
C MET A 99 -13.10 49.04 0.63
N LYS A 100 -12.88 48.65 1.91
CA LYS A 100 -12.96 49.57 3.06
C LYS A 100 -11.88 50.66 2.99
N VAL A 101 -10.65 50.29 2.61
CA VAL A 101 -9.53 51.22 2.44
C VAL A 101 -9.80 52.21 1.31
N THR A 102 -10.27 51.73 0.15
CA THR A 102 -10.61 52.60 -0.99
C THR A 102 -11.71 53.60 -0.62
N LYS A 103 -12.76 53.16 0.09
CA LYS A 103 -13.82 54.05 0.59
C LYS A 103 -13.28 55.13 1.54
N SER A 104 -12.35 54.79 2.44
CA SER A 104 -11.74 55.79 3.32
C SER A 104 -10.88 56.82 2.57
N MET A 105 -10.12 56.40 1.55
CA MET A 105 -9.29 57.33 0.76
C MET A 105 -10.14 58.32 -0.05
N ILE A 106 -11.27 57.87 -0.60
CA ILE A 106 -12.21 58.74 -1.33
C ILE A 106 -12.82 59.81 -0.39
N LYS A 107 -13.09 59.45 0.87
CA LYS A 107 -13.68 60.36 1.85
C LYS A 107 -12.71 61.45 2.34
N ILE A 108 -11.40 61.21 2.28
CA ILE A 108 -10.36 62.18 2.65
C ILE A 108 -10.08 63.18 1.52
N LYS A 109 -10.38 62.82 0.26
CA LYS A 109 -10.16 63.68 -0.92
C LYS A 109 -11.33 64.63 -1.25
N LYS A 110 -12.45 64.53 -0.54
CA LYS A 110 -13.61 65.42 -0.65
C LYS A 110 -13.64 66.38 0.52
#